data_AF-A0AAW9EES1-F1
#
_entry.id   AF-A0AAW9EES1-F1
#
_cell.length_a   1.000
_cell.length_b   1.000
_cell.length_c   1.000
_cell.angle_alpha   90.00
_cell.angle_beta   90.00
_cell.angle_gamma   90.00
#
_symmetry.space_group_name_H-M   'P 1'
#
loop_
_entity.id
_entity.type
_entity.pdbx_description
1 polymer ?
#
loop_
_entity_poly.entity_id
_entity_poly.type
_entity_poly.pdbx_seq_one_letter_code
_entity_poly.pdbx_strand_id
1 'polypeptide(L)' 'YHEAKAETASPEVMADCPRRIILPVNDGRLIAINAENGKLCETFANKGVLNLQSNMPDTKPGLYEPTSPPIITDKT' A
#
# COMPACT_ATOMS: atom_id res chain seq x y z
N TYR A 1 -4.74 -9.57 -3.10
CA TYR A 1 -3.60 -8.90 -2.43
C TYR A 1 -2.35 -9.20 -3.23
N HIS A 2 -1.40 -8.27 -3.29
CA HIS A 2 -0.13 -8.46 -4.03
C HIS A 2 1.04 -8.45 -3.07
N GLU A 3 1.89 -9.47 -3.14
CA GLU A 3 3.17 -9.45 -2.44
C GLU A 3 4.21 -8.70 -3.26
N ALA A 4 4.96 -7.80 -2.62
CA ALA A 4 6.07 -7.08 -3.22
C ALA A 4 7.31 -7.29 -2.36
N LYS A 5 8.42 -7.66 -2.99
CA LYS A 5 9.72 -7.80 -2.34
C LYS A 5 10.47 -6.48 -2.43
N ALA A 6 11.00 -6.00 -1.31
CA ALA A 6 11.67 -4.71 -1.22
C ALA A 6 13.15 -4.75 -1.67
N GLU A 7 13.50 -5.52 -2.69
CA GLU A 7 14.90 -5.83 -3.07
C GLU A 7 15.74 -4.60 -3.44
N THR A 8 15.11 -3.55 -3.95
CA THR A 8 15.78 -2.29 -4.32
C THR A 8 15.43 -1.13 -3.40
N ALA A 9 14.71 -1.38 -2.29
CA ALA A 9 14.25 -0.34 -1.41
C ALA A 9 15.35 0.17 -0.48
N SER A 10 15.14 1.36 0.10
CA SER A 10 16.00 1.93 1.15
C SER A 10 16.16 0.94 2.32
N PRO A 11 17.31 0.93 3.03
CA PRO A 11 17.54 0.08 4.20
C PRO A 11 16.44 0.19 5.27
N GLU A 12 15.87 1.38 5.46
CA GLU A 12 14.76 1.62 6.40
C GLU A 12 13.50 0.85 6.01
N VAL A 13 13.17 0.83 4.72
CA VAL A 13 12.01 0.07 4.19
C VAL A 13 12.26 -1.43 4.31
N MET A 14 13.48 -1.89 4.07
CA MET A 14 13.84 -3.30 4.24
C MET A 14 13.79 -3.74 5.72
N ALA A 15 14.15 -2.85 6.65
CA ALA A 15 14.10 -3.14 8.08
C ALA A 15 12.66 -3.20 8.63
N ASP A 16 11.78 -2.32 8.14
CA ASP A 16 10.38 -2.28 8.55
C ASP A 16 9.53 -3.36 7.84
N CYS A 17 9.70 -3.49 6.52
CA CYS A 17 8.88 -4.33 5.66
C CYS A 17 9.68 -5.01 4.52
N PRO A 18 10.51 -6.03 4.84
CA PRO A 18 11.33 -6.75 3.85
C PRO A 18 10.47 -7.49 2.82
N ARG A 19 9.33 -8.03 3.27
CA ARG A 19 8.25 -8.56 2.45
C ARG A 19 6.97 -7.86 2.85
N ARG A 20 6.29 -7.21 1.89
CA ARG A 20 5.04 -6.50 2.16
C ARG A 20 3.90 -7.00 1.28
N ILE A 21 2.72 -7.06 1.87
CA ILE A 21 1.46 -7.31 1.16
C ILE A 21 0.79 -5.96 0.95
N ILE A 22 0.43 -5.69 -0.30
CA ILE A 22 -0.33 -4.52 -0.70
C ILE A 22 -1.78 -4.93 -0.89
N LEU A 23 -2.66 -4.29 -0.12
CA LEU A 23 -4.07 -4.63 -0.02
C LEU A 23 -4.93 -3.39 -0.34
N PRO A 24 -5.57 -3.33 -1.52
CA PRO A 24 -6.65 -2.39 -1.74
C PRO A 24 -7.86 -2.79 -0.89
N VAL A 25 -8.54 -1.81 -0.32
CA VAL A 25 -9.80 -1.98 0.42
C VAL A 25 -10.90 -1.16 -0.23
N ASN A 26 -12.15 -1.62 -0.13
CA ASN A 26 -13.30 -1.06 -0.86
C ASN A 26 -13.76 0.33 -0.35
N ASP A 27 -13.01 0.93 0.56
CA ASP A 27 -13.16 2.33 1.00
C ASP A 27 -12.10 3.25 0.37
N GLY A 28 -11.40 2.79 -0.66
CA GLY A 28 -10.45 3.59 -1.42
C GLY A 28 -9.06 3.73 -0.80
N ARG A 29 -8.76 3.01 0.28
CA ARG A 29 -7.41 2.96 0.82
C ARG A 29 -6.59 1.82 0.19
N LEU A 30 -5.28 2.05 0.14
CA LEU A 30 -4.26 1.05 -0.13
C LEU A 30 -3.43 0.87 1.13
N ILE A 31 -3.41 -0.36 1.66
CA ILE A 31 -2.73 -0.69 2.91
C ILE A 31 -1.50 -1.55 2.60
N ALA A 32 -0.38 -1.23 3.23
CA ALA A 32 0.82 -2.05 3.21
C ALA A 32 1.04 -2.71 4.57
N ILE A 33 1.13 -4.04 4.59
CA ILE A 33 1.40 -4.82 5.79
C ILE A 33 2.66 -5.67 5.63
N ASN A 34 3.43 -5.82 6.70
CA ASN A 34 4.54 -6.75 6.77
C ASN A 34 4.00 -8.20 6.69
N ALA A 35 4.47 -8.96 5.72
CA ALA A 35 3.98 -10.32 5.45
C ALA A 35 4.33 -11.33 6.56
N GLU A 36 5.30 -11.03 7.41
CA GLU A 36 5.80 -11.94 8.45
C GLU A 36 5.04 -11.77 9.78
N ASN A 37 4.66 -10.54 10.13
CA ASN A 37 4.08 -10.23 11.44
C ASN A 37 2.72 -9.51 11.39
N GLY A 38 2.24 -9.15 10.21
CA GLY A 38 0.93 -8.51 10.01
C GLY A 38 0.83 -7.05 10.45
N LYS A 39 1.93 -6.43 10.90
CA LYS A 39 1.95 -5.00 11.25
C LYS A 39 1.91 -4.13 10.00
N LEU A 40 1.44 -2.89 10.16
CA LEU A 40 1.53 -1.88 9.10
C LEU A 40 2.99 -1.59 8.78
N CYS A 41 3.28 -1.36 7.49
CA CYS A 41 4.56 -0.83 7.05
C CYS A 41 4.59 0.68 7.26
N GLU A 42 5.15 1.14 8.38
CA GLU A 42 5.25 2.56 8.74
C GLU A 42 6.01 3.37 7.66
N THR A 43 6.93 2.74 6.94
CA THR A 43 7.68 3.38 5.85
C THR A 43 6.89 3.52 4.53
N PHE A 44 5.62 3.10 4.48
CA PHE A 44 4.78 3.23 3.29
C PHE A 44 3.76 4.37 3.45
N ALA A 45 3.74 5.30 2.49
CA ALA A 45 2.78 6.41 2.44
C ALA A 45 2.59 7.10 3.81
N ASN A 46 1.35 7.23 4.28
CA ASN A 46 1.08 7.71 5.64
C ASN A 46 0.95 6.51 6.59
N LYS A 47 2.08 6.09 7.17
CA LYS A 47 2.14 5.04 8.21
C LYS A 47 1.43 3.74 7.82
N GLY A 48 1.70 3.26 6.62
CA GLY A 48 1.12 2.04 6.06
C GLY A 48 -0.17 2.23 5.29
N VAL A 49 -0.70 3.45 5.17
CA VAL A 49 -1.97 3.73 4.50
C VAL A 49 -1.82 4.84 3.46
N LEU A 50 -2.31 4.58 2.25
CA LEU A 50 -2.47 5.55 1.18
C LEU A 50 -3.96 5.72 0.86
N ASN A 51 -4.44 6.95 0.76
CA ASN A 51 -5.79 7.25 0.30
C ASN A 51 -5.81 7.50 -1.22
N LEU A 52 -6.37 6.56 -1.99
CA LEU A 52 -6.46 6.65 -3.46
C LEU A 52 -7.56 7.61 -3.92
N GLN A 53 -8.50 7.95 -3.05
CA GLN A 53 -9.58 8.89 -3.34
C GLN A 53 -9.19 10.35 -3.05
N SER A 54 -7.92 10.60 -2.72
CA SER A 54 -7.43 11.97 -2.55
C SER A 54 -7.66 12.75 -3.85
N ASN A 55 -8.37 13.87 -3.74
CA ASN A 55 -8.78 14.73 -4.86
C ASN A 55 -9.88 14.16 -5.78
N MET A 56 -10.63 13.16 -5.33
CA MET A 56 -11.84 12.71 -6.02
C MET A 56 -13.08 13.52 -5.57
N PRO A 57 -14.02 13.82 -6.49
CA PRO A 57 -15.24 14.55 -6.16
C PRO A 57 -16.26 13.69 -5.40
N ASP A 58 -16.23 12.36 -5.56
CA ASP A 58 -17.10 11.42 -4.84
C ASP A 58 -16.23 10.35 -4.17
N THR A 59 -16.36 10.24 -2.85
CA THR A 59 -15.58 9.33 -2.00
C THR A 59 -16.46 8.36 -1.22
N LYS A 60 -17.72 8.19 -1.63
CA LYS A 60 -18.66 7.30 -0.93
C LYS A 60 -18.09 5.87 -0.85
N PRO A 61 -18.09 5.24 0.34
CA PRO A 61 -17.61 3.86 0.50
C PRO A 61 -18.32 2.89 -0.45
N GLY A 62 -17.56 1.97 -1.04
CA GLY A 62 -18.04 0.99 -2.01
C GLY A 62 -18.16 1.49 -3.46
N LEU A 63 -17.94 2.78 -3.73
CA LEU A 63 -17.91 3.28 -5.12
C LEU A 63 -16.54 3.15 -5.79
N TYR A 64 -15.47 2.94 -5.01
CA TYR A 64 -14.11 2.86 -5.52
C TYR A 64 -13.48 1.53 -5.12
N GLU A 65 -13.39 0.62 -6.09
CA GLU A 65 -12.88 -0.74 -5.91
C GLU A 65 -11.82 -1.04 -6.98
N PRO A 66 -10.52 -0.91 -6.65
CA PRO A 66 -9.45 -1.26 -7.56
C PRO A 66 -9.50 -2.77 -7.90
N THR A 67 -9.72 -3.10 -9.18
CA THR A 67 -9.79 -4.50 -9.66
C THR A 67 -8.47 -5.03 -10.18
N SER A 68 -7.49 -4.13 -10.42
CA SER A 68 -6.16 -4.47 -10.89
C SER A 68 -5.10 -4.36 -9.80
N PRO A 69 -3.99 -5.10 -9.92
CA PRO A 69 -2.82 -4.92 -9.07
C PRO A 69 -2.27 -3.48 -9.18
N PRO A 70 -1.85 -2.84 -8.07
CA PRO A 70 -1.12 -1.58 -8.16
C PRO A 70 0.29 -1.80 -8.70
N ILE A 71 0.81 -0.83 -9.45
CA ILE A 71 2.24 -0.71 -9.77
C ILE A 71 2.88 0.23 -8.75
N ILE A 72 3.98 -0.20 -8.13
CA ILE A 72 4.76 0.60 -7.19
C ILE A 72 6.16 0.74 -7.78
N THR A 73 6.61 1.98 -7.96
CA THR A 73 7.88 2.32 -8.61
C THR A 73 8.51 3.52 -7.92
N ASP A 74 9.85 3.58 -7.95
CA ASP A 74 10.63 4.70 -7.42
C ASP A 74 10.72 5.87 -8.44
N LYS A 75 10.12 5.71 -9.62
CA LYS A 75 10.12 6.70 -10.71
C LYS A 75 8.74 7.31 -10.89
N THR A 76 8.68 8.65 -10.93
CA THR A 76 7.50 9.43 -11.33
C THR A 76 7.31 9.44 -12.83
#